data_AF-A0A381JAA1-F1
#
_entry.id   AF-A0A381JAA1-F1
#
_cell.length_a   1.000
_cell.length_b   1.000
_cell.length_c   1.000
_cell.angle_alpha   90.00
_cell.angle_beta   90.00
_cell.angle_gamma   90.00
#
_symmetry.space_group_name_H-M   'P 1'
#
loop_
_entity.id
_entity.type
_entity.pdbx_description
1 polymer ?
#
loop_
_entity_poly.entity_id
_entity_poly.type
_entity_poly.pdbx_seq_one_letter_code
_entity_poly.pdbx_strand_id
1 'polypeptide(L)'
;MQVQEEMVRRGNIRSGKGRKKRVYSSKYALSIIVYCGECGDIYRRVHWNNRGCKSIVWRCVSRLEGKGATCNSPTIKEEVLQQIVVDAINQTLSSKDDFLSTLQDNIDRVISEADHGATADIDVKLKELQNELLRLANGKADYEEVAEEIYSLRELKQNKLIANAEREGKRQRIDEMAQFLKEQPYELKEYDEQLVRMLVEKVTIYEGEISIEFKSGVEVDVEI
;
A
#
# COMPACT_ATOMS: atom_id res chain seq x y z
N MET A 1 -7.51 8.71 5.28
CA MET A 1 -7.96 7.30 5.17
C MET A 1 -9.41 7.20 5.62
N GLN A 2 -10.31 6.86 4.69
CA GLN A 2 -11.74 6.76 4.98
C GLN A 2 -12.03 5.50 5.82
N VAL A 3 -13.00 5.57 6.73
CA VAL A 3 -13.33 4.50 7.70
C VAL A 3 -13.60 3.15 7.02
N GLN A 4 -14.21 3.16 5.83
CA GLN A 4 -14.54 1.95 5.07
C GLN A 4 -13.30 1.26 4.49
N GLU A 5 -12.33 2.02 3.97
CA GLU A 5 -11.07 1.46 3.46
C GLU A 5 -10.26 0.78 4.59
N GLU A 6 -10.25 1.38 5.78
CA GLU A 6 -9.58 0.82 6.95
C GLU A 6 -10.28 -0.45 7.48
N MET A 7 -11.62 -0.53 7.38
CA MET A 7 -12.37 -1.75 7.72
C MET A 7 -12.06 -2.90 6.76
N VAL A 8 -12.00 -2.63 5.46
CA VAL A 8 -11.63 -3.63 4.44
C VAL A 8 -10.18 -4.07 4.62
N ARG A 9 -9.27 -3.13 4.89
CA ARG A 9 -7.86 -3.43 5.21
C ARG A 9 -7.80 -4.43 6.37
N ARG A 10 -8.44 -4.14 7.52
CA ARG A 10 -8.46 -5.00 8.74
C ARG A 10 -8.93 -6.43 8.50
N GLY A 11 -9.94 -6.65 7.67
CA GLY A 11 -10.56 -7.96 7.47
C GLY A 11 -9.65 -8.99 6.79
N ASN A 12 -8.71 -8.51 5.97
CA ASN A 12 -7.95 -9.31 5.01
C ASN A 12 -6.43 -9.31 5.25
N ILE A 13 -5.96 -8.75 6.36
CA ILE A 13 -4.51 -8.67 6.63
C ILE A 13 -3.93 -10.06 6.87
N ARG A 14 -3.04 -10.43 5.95
CA ARG A 14 -2.22 -11.62 5.97
C ARG A 14 -0.76 -11.20 5.90
N SER A 15 0.00 -11.42 6.96
CA SER A 15 1.38 -10.94 7.07
C SER A 15 2.33 -12.03 7.56
N GLY A 16 3.61 -11.85 7.26
CA GLY A 16 4.68 -12.77 7.61
C GLY A 16 4.73 -14.05 6.77
N LYS A 17 5.66 -14.95 7.11
CA LYS A 17 5.87 -16.22 6.43
C LYS A 17 4.58 -17.04 6.39
N GLY A 18 4.15 -17.39 5.17
CA GLY A 18 2.92 -18.15 4.91
C GLY A 18 1.63 -17.33 4.98
N ARG A 19 1.71 -15.99 5.02
CA ARG A 19 0.56 -15.07 4.91
C ARG A 19 -0.59 -15.46 5.88
N LYS A 20 -0.23 -15.73 7.14
CA LYS A 20 -1.21 -16.12 8.16
C LYS A 20 -2.09 -14.92 8.51
N LYS A 21 -3.38 -15.17 8.76
CA LYS A 21 -4.30 -14.15 9.27
C LYS A 21 -3.82 -13.74 10.66
N ARG A 22 -3.58 -12.44 10.86
CA ARG A 22 -3.16 -11.88 12.15
C ARG A 22 -4.23 -10.92 12.66
N VAL A 23 -4.48 -10.92 13.97
CA VAL A 23 -5.37 -9.93 14.59
C VAL A 23 -4.63 -8.59 14.58
N TYR A 24 -5.12 -7.66 13.78
CA TYR A 24 -4.55 -6.31 13.65
C TYR A 24 -5.31 -5.35 14.56
N SER A 25 -4.63 -4.82 15.57
CA SER A 25 -5.07 -3.60 16.24
C SER A 25 -4.50 -2.43 15.48
N SER A 26 -5.35 -1.56 14.94
CA SER A 26 -4.93 -0.34 14.23
C SER A 26 -4.30 0.69 15.14
N LYS A 27 -4.06 0.38 16.42
CA LYS A 27 -3.54 1.32 17.42
C LYS A 27 -2.12 1.77 17.08
N TYR A 28 -1.24 0.84 16.70
CA TYR A 28 0.18 1.12 16.44
C TYR A 28 0.53 0.88 14.97
N ALA A 29 1.07 1.87 14.27
CA ALA A 29 1.37 1.85 12.84
C ALA A 29 2.41 0.79 12.46
N LEU A 30 3.42 0.57 13.31
CA LEU A 30 4.44 -0.46 13.11
C LEU A 30 3.91 -1.89 13.27
N SER A 31 2.69 -2.07 13.81
CA SER A 31 2.07 -3.39 13.80
C SER A 31 1.96 -3.85 12.36
N ILE A 32 2.21 -5.13 12.08
CA ILE A 32 2.09 -5.82 10.77
C ILE A 32 2.99 -5.35 9.62
N ILE A 33 3.70 -4.22 9.76
CA ILE A 33 4.65 -3.74 8.73
C ILE A 33 6.11 -4.00 9.09
N VAL A 34 6.40 -4.44 10.32
CA VAL A 34 7.76 -4.81 10.75
C VAL A 34 7.98 -6.32 10.54
N TYR A 35 8.97 -6.66 9.74
CA TYR A 35 9.33 -8.01 9.30
C TYR A 35 10.70 -8.42 9.82
N CYS A 36 10.88 -9.72 9.98
CA CYS A 36 12.15 -10.34 10.27
C CYS A 36 12.89 -10.67 8.96
N GLY A 37 14.09 -10.15 8.80
CA GLY A 37 14.97 -10.44 7.67
C GLY A 37 15.47 -11.89 7.65
N GLU A 38 15.59 -12.54 8.81
CA GLU A 38 16.07 -13.92 8.92
C GLU A 38 15.00 -14.95 8.49
N CYS A 39 13.78 -14.83 9.00
CA CYS A 39 12.74 -15.85 8.79
C CYS A 39 11.54 -15.38 7.97
N GLY A 40 11.41 -14.09 7.69
CA GLY A 40 10.31 -13.49 6.93
C GLY A 40 8.97 -13.40 7.68
N ASP A 41 8.88 -13.81 8.95
CA ASP A 41 7.71 -13.57 9.80
C ASP A 41 7.71 -12.13 10.35
N ILE A 42 6.59 -11.68 10.89
CA ILE A 42 6.49 -10.33 11.44
C ILE A 42 7.11 -10.23 12.84
N TYR A 43 7.47 -9.02 13.23
CA TYR A 43 7.70 -8.65 14.61
C TYR A 43 6.38 -8.32 15.31
N ARG A 44 6.32 -8.61 16.61
CA ARG A 44 5.19 -8.30 17.49
C ARG A 44 5.68 -7.46 18.66
N ARG A 45 4.93 -6.41 18.95
CA ARG A 45 5.06 -5.59 20.15
C ARG A 45 4.67 -6.39 21.39
N VAL A 46 5.55 -6.44 22.39
CA VAL A 46 5.39 -7.22 23.63
C VAL A 46 5.79 -6.37 24.82
N HIS A 47 5.01 -6.46 25.91
CA HIS A 47 5.42 -5.91 27.19
C HIS A 47 6.54 -6.78 27.78
N TRP A 48 7.69 -6.18 28.06
CA TRP A 48 8.85 -6.84 28.62
C TRP A 48 9.07 -6.38 30.06
N ASN A 49 9.31 -7.33 30.95
CA ASN A 49 9.72 -7.04 32.32
C ASN A 49 11.03 -7.78 32.60
N ASN A 50 12.09 -7.02 32.80
CA ASN A 50 13.38 -7.58 33.23
C ASN A 50 13.72 -7.02 34.60
N ARG A 51 13.71 -7.89 35.62
CA ARG A 51 14.09 -7.54 37.01
C ARG A 51 13.41 -6.25 37.53
N GLY A 52 12.13 -6.07 37.22
CA GLY A 52 11.34 -4.90 37.65
C GLY A 52 11.36 -3.72 36.67
N CYS A 53 12.27 -3.71 35.68
CA CYS A 53 12.28 -2.72 34.62
C CYS A 53 11.28 -3.12 33.53
N LYS A 54 10.15 -2.41 33.48
CA LYS A 54 9.13 -2.56 32.44
C LYS A 54 9.55 -1.76 31.20
N SER A 55 9.53 -2.39 30.04
CA SER A 55 9.80 -1.76 28.75
C SER A 55 8.93 -2.41 27.67
N ILE A 56 8.89 -1.79 26.49
CA ILE A 56 8.16 -2.34 25.37
C ILE A 56 9.17 -2.71 24.29
N VAL A 57 9.05 -3.94 23.79
CA VAL A 57 9.99 -4.49 22.83
C VAL A 57 9.25 -5.13 21.67
N TRP A 58 9.94 -5.19 20.54
CA TRP A 58 9.52 -5.86 19.34
C TRP A 58 10.32 -7.15 19.20
N ARG A 59 9.63 -8.27 19.01
CA ARG A 59 10.25 -9.59 18.82
C ARG A 59 9.61 -10.33 17.66
N CYS A 60 10.42 -11.03 16.88
CA CYS A 60 9.93 -11.90 15.81
C CYS A 60 8.92 -12.93 16.35
N VAL A 61 7.77 -13.04 15.68
CA VAL A 61 6.69 -13.94 16.09
C VAL A 61 7.09 -15.40 16.06
N SER A 62 7.87 -15.84 15.07
CA SER A 62 8.36 -17.22 15.03
C SER A 62 9.20 -17.59 16.27
N ARG A 63 9.94 -16.62 16.83
CA ARG A 63 10.72 -16.79 18.07
C ARG A 63 9.83 -16.79 19.32
N LEU A 64 8.71 -16.05 19.30
CA LEU A 64 7.75 -16.01 20.39
C LEU A 64 6.85 -17.25 20.44
N GLU A 65 6.38 -17.73 19.29
CA GLU A 65 5.39 -18.81 19.18
C GLU A 65 6.03 -20.20 19.13
N GLY A 66 7.35 -20.31 18.97
CA GLY A 66 8.13 -21.50 19.32
C GLY A 66 7.67 -22.81 18.68
N LYS A 67 7.36 -22.81 17.37
CA LYS A 67 7.00 -24.04 16.63
C LYS A 67 8.07 -24.42 15.59
N GLY A 68 9.28 -24.75 16.06
CA GLY A 68 10.27 -25.51 15.29
C GLY A 68 11.20 -24.74 14.34
N ALA A 69 11.11 -23.40 14.24
CA ALA A 69 12.11 -22.59 13.54
C ALA A 69 12.98 -21.83 14.56
N THR A 70 14.28 -22.09 14.59
CA THR A 70 15.25 -21.31 15.35
C THR A 70 15.49 -19.99 14.63
N CYS A 71 14.65 -19.00 14.92
CA CYS A 71 14.88 -17.62 14.50
C CYS A 71 15.65 -16.91 15.62
N ASN A 72 16.87 -16.46 15.32
CA ASN A 72 17.77 -15.80 16.26
C ASN A 72 17.68 -14.27 16.22
N SER A 73 16.81 -13.73 15.37
CA SER A 73 16.54 -12.30 15.19
C SER A 73 16.52 -11.51 16.51
N PRO A 74 17.12 -10.31 16.53
CA PRO A 74 17.30 -9.53 17.74
C PRO A 74 15.97 -9.07 18.36
N THR A 75 15.99 -8.77 19.65
CA THR A 75 14.90 -8.09 20.34
C THR A 75 15.17 -6.59 20.28
N ILE A 76 14.28 -5.81 19.67
CA ILE A 76 14.45 -4.36 19.50
C ILE A 76 13.56 -3.63 20.51
N LYS A 77 14.06 -2.57 21.15
CA LYS A 77 13.24 -1.70 22.02
C LYS A 77 12.33 -0.83 21.17
N GLU A 78 11.11 -0.56 21.63
CA GLU A 78 10.15 0.27 20.88
C GLU A 78 10.71 1.66 20.62
N GLU A 79 11.38 2.27 21.60
CA GLU A 79 11.92 3.62 21.50
C GLU A 79 13.03 3.71 20.43
N VAL A 80 13.87 2.66 20.35
CA VAL A 80 14.94 2.58 19.34
C VAL A 80 14.34 2.43 17.94
N LEU A 81 13.36 1.53 17.78
CA LEU A 81 12.70 1.32 16.49
C LEU A 81 11.98 2.58 16.02
N GLN A 82 11.30 3.27 16.93
CA GLN A 82 10.61 4.52 16.62
C GLN A 82 11.58 5.63 16.21
N GLN A 83 12.71 5.77 16.92
CA GLN A 83 13.73 6.76 16.58
C GLN A 83 14.31 6.52 15.19
N ILE A 84 14.69 5.27 14.89
CA ILE A 84 15.23 4.87 13.58
C ILE A 84 14.24 5.20 12.45
N VAL A 85 12.94 4.98 12.68
CA VAL A 85 11.89 5.33 11.70
C VAL A 85 11.76 6.84 11.53
N VAL A 86 11.82 7.62 12.62
CA VAL A 86 11.81 9.10 12.56
C VAL A 86 13.01 9.62 11.78
N ASP A 87 14.20 9.09 12.05
CA ASP A 87 15.44 9.50 11.40
C ASP A 87 15.40 9.20 9.90
N ALA A 88 14.92 8.01 9.51
CA ALA A 88 14.74 7.65 8.11
C ALA A 88 13.71 8.52 7.40
N ILE A 89 12.61 8.88 8.08
CA ILE A 89 11.62 9.83 7.53
C ILE A 89 12.28 11.21 7.33
N ASN A 90 13.02 11.71 8.31
CA ASN A 90 13.71 13.00 8.20
C ASN A 90 14.76 13.00 7.06
N GLN A 91 15.52 11.92 6.92
CA GLN A 91 16.47 11.76 5.82
C GLN A 91 15.75 11.78 4.47
N THR A 92 14.63 11.07 4.34
CA THR A 92 13.85 11.00 3.10
C THR A 92 13.16 12.33 2.79
N LEU A 93 12.63 13.00 3.80
CA LEU A 93 11.95 14.29 3.67
C LEU A 93 12.91 15.49 3.63
N SER A 94 14.21 15.31 3.84
CA SER A 94 15.18 16.39 3.65
C SER A 94 15.12 16.96 2.22
N SER A 95 14.69 16.14 1.25
CA SER A 95 14.23 16.54 -0.08
C SER A 95 12.74 16.19 -0.29
N LYS A 96 11.85 16.92 0.40
CA LYS A 96 10.37 16.73 0.29
C LYS A 96 9.89 16.74 -1.16
N ASP A 97 10.45 17.63 -1.97
CA ASP A 97 10.05 17.82 -3.36
C ASP A 97 10.43 16.61 -4.22
N ASP A 98 11.64 16.04 -4.03
CA ASP A 98 12.07 14.84 -4.76
C ASP A 98 11.26 13.60 -4.36
N PHE A 99 10.89 13.47 -3.08
CA PHE A 99 10.04 12.38 -2.60
C PHE A 99 8.66 12.44 -3.25
N LEU A 100 8.04 13.62 -3.25
CA LEU A 100 6.73 13.84 -3.83
C LEU A 100 6.75 13.65 -5.35
N SER A 101 7.77 14.17 -6.04
CA SER A 101 7.91 14.00 -7.48
C SER A 101 8.10 12.54 -7.85
N THR A 102 8.97 11.81 -7.14
CA THR A 102 9.19 10.38 -7.41
C THR A 102 7.92 9.56 -7.24
N LEU A 103 7.15 9.84 -6.19
CA LEU A 103 5.88 9.14 -5.99
C LEU A 103 4.85 9.50 -7.07
N GLN A 104 4.78 10.78 -7.46
CA GLN A 104 3.90 11.25 -8.51
C GLN A 104 4.26 10.62 -9.86
N ASP A 105 5.55 10.56 -10.20
CA ASP A 105 6.08 9.92 -11.41
C ASP A 105 5.78 8.41 -11.42
N ASN A 106 5.95 7.71 -10.30
CA ASN A 106 5.61 6.29 -10.20
C ASN A 106 4.12 6.05 -10.47
N ILE A 107 3.26 6.94 -9.99
CA ILE A 107 1.82 6.82 -10.21
C ILE A 107 1.47 7.21 -11.65
N ASP A 108 2.05 8.28 -12.18
CA ASP A 108 1.87 8.68 -13.58
C ASP A 108 2.37 7.61 -14.55
N ARG A 109 3.46 6.89 -14.25
CA ARG A 109 3.91 5.74 -15.06
C ARG A 109 2.90 4.60 -15.06
N VAL A 110 2.41 4.20 -13.88
CA VAL A 110 1.34 3.18 -13.74
C VAL A 110 0.04 3.62 -14.42
N ILE A 111 -0.24 4.93 -14.44
CA ILE A 111 -1.41 5.51 -15.11
C ILE A 111 -1.22 5.54 -16.64
N SER A 112 -0.05 5.97 -17.12
CA SER A 112 0.24 6.18 -18.55
C SER A 112 0.34 4.85 -19.30
N GLU A 113 0.87 3.80 -18.66
CA GLU A 113 0.88 2.44 -19.23
C GLU A 113 -0.54 1.89 -19.47
N ALA A 114 -1.55 2.49 -18.83
CA ALA A 114 -2.94 2.08 -18.93
C ALA A 114 -3.81 3.08 -19.73
N ASP A 115 -3.21 4.11 -20.36
CA ASP A 115 -3.93 5.13 -21.11
C ASP A 115 -3.83 4.93 -22.62
N HIS A 116 -4.76 4.13 -23.16
CA HIS A 116 -5.27 4.35 -24.50
C HIS A 116 -6.80 4.27 -24.50
N GLY A 117 -7.41 5.45 -24.39
CA GLY A 117 -8.68 5.76 -25.04
C GLY A 117 -9.81 6.06 -24.06
N ALA A 118 -10.19 7.33 -24.01
CA ALA A 118 -11.45 7.81 -23.47
C ALA A 118 -12.60 6.87 -23.85
N THR A 119 -13.54 6.65 -22.93
CA THR A 119 -14.73 5.82 -23.21
C THR A 119 -15.63 6.42 -24.29
N ALA A 120 -15.38 7.67 -24.69
CA ALA A 120 -16.10 8.38 -25.75
C ALA A 120 -16.09 7.62 -27.09
N ASP A 121 -14.95 7.04 -27.48
CA ASP A 121 -14.87 6.28 -28.73
C ASP A 121 -15.67 4.98 -28.66
N ILE A 122 -15.68 4.33 -27.49
CA ILE A 122 -16.50 3.14 -27.23
C ILE A 122 -17.98 3.51 -27.26
N ASP A 123 -18.35 4.69 -26.76
CA ASP A 123 -19.73 5.18 -26.79
C ASP A 123 -20.24 5.48 -28.20
N VAL A 124 -19.38 6.05 -29.07
CA VAL A 124 -19.69 6.23 -30.49
C VAL A 124 -19.91 4.88 -31.15
N LYS A 125 -18.98 3.92 -30.96
CA LYS A 125 -19.05 2.58 -31.55
C LYS A 125 -20.27 1.80 -31.07
N LEU A 126 -20.58 1.85 -29.77
CA LEU A 126 -21.77 1.23 -29.20
C LEU A 126 -23.06 1.79 -29.80
N LYS A 127 -23.11 3.10 -30.07
CA LYS A 127 -24.28 3.74 -30.69
C LYS A 127 -24.45 3.32 -32.15
N GLU A 128 -23.36 3.19 -32.89
CA GLU A 128 -23.35 2.68 -34.26
C GLU A 128 -23.87 1.24 -34.32
N LEU A 129 -23.29 0.33 -33.53
CA LEU A 129 -23.68 -1.08 -33.48
C LEU A 129 -25.12 -1.27 -32.99
N GLN A 130 -25.60 -0.45 -32.06
CA GLN A 130 -27.01 -0.49 -31.65
C GLN A 130 -27.97 -0.10 -32.79
N ASN A 131 -27.61 0.89 -33.60
CA ASN A 131 -28.40 1.26 -34.78
C ASN A 131 -28.34 0.17 -35.85
N GLU A 132 -27.19 -0.48 -36.02
CA GLU A 132 -27.02 -1.62 -36.93
C GLU A 132 -27.84 -2.84 -36.49
N LEU A 133 -27.84 -3.15 -35.20
CA LEU A 133 -28.66 -4.20 -34.60
C LEU A 133 -30.15 -3.99 -34.88
N LEU A 134 -30.65 -2.75 -34.73
CA LEU A 134 -32.04 -2.40 -35.05
C LEU A 134 -32.37 -2.59 -36.54
N ARG A 135 -31.42 -2.31 -37.43
CA ARG A 135 -31.59 -2.52 -38.88
C ARG A 135 -31.65 -4.01 -39.23
N LEU A 136 -30.72 -4.82 -38.69
CA LEU A 136 -30.67 -6.27 -38.93
C LEU A 136 -31.90 -6.99 -38.36
N ALA A 137 -32.34 -6.62 -37.15
CA ALA A 137 -33.53 -7.17 -36.53
C ALA A 137 -34.80 -6.88 -37.36
N ASN A 138 -34.95 -5.65 -37.87
CA ASN A 138 -36.06 -5.29 -38.77
C ASN A 138 -35.97 -5.99 -40.13
N GLY A 139 -34.74 -6.27 -40.60
CA GLY A 139 -34.47 -7.00 -41.84
C GLY A 139 -34.59 -8.52 -41.73
N LYS A 140 -34.86 -9.09 -40.53
CA LYS A 140 -34.80 -10.53 -40.24
C LYS A 140 -33.48 -11.20 -40.66
N ALA A 141 -32.39 -10.44 -40.58
CA ALA A 141 -31.04 -10.93 -40.82
C ALA A 141 -30.43 -11.46 -39.50
N ASP A 142 -29.40 -12.29 -39.62
CA ASP A 142 -28.58 -12.69 -38.47
C ASP A 142 -27.86 -11.47 -37.89
N TYR A 143 -27.85 -11.37 -36.56
CA TYR A 143 -27.32 -10.24 -35.82
C TYR A 143 -26.44 -10.68 -34.63
N GLU A 144 -26.18 -11.98 -34.49
CA GLU A 144 -25.46 -12.54 -33.34
C GLU A 144 -24.07 -11.90 -33.17
N GLU A 145 -23.32 -11.72 -34.26
CA GLU A 145 -21.99 -11.08 -34.26
C GLU A 145 -22.04 -9.64 -33.73
N VAL A 146 -23.04 -8.86 -34.13
CA VAL A 146 -23.25 -7.48 -33.66
C VAL A 146 -23.64 -7.45 -32.18
N ALA A 147 -24.45 -8.42 -31.73
CA ALA A 147 -24.83 -8.55 -30.34
C ALA A 147 -23.63 -8.90 -29.45
N GLU A 148 -22.79 -9.86 -29.86
CA GLU A 148 -21.56 -10.23 -29.18
C GLU A 148 -20.59 -9.04 -29.08
N GLU A 149 -20.39 -8.29 -30.18
CA GLU A 149 -19.52 -7.11 -30.18
C GLU A 149 -20.02 -6.02 -29.21
N ILE A 150 -21.34 -5.79 -29.15
CA ILE A 150 -21.95 -4.88 -28.17
C ILE A 150 -21.67 -5.33 -26.74
N TYR A 151 -21.78 -6.64 -26.44
CA TYR A 151 -21.48 -7.17 -25.11
C TYR A 151 -20.01 -6.96 -24.74
N SER A 152 -19.08 -7.31 -25.63
CA SER A 152 -17.64 -7.14 -25.40
C SER A 152 -17.27 -5.66 -25.21
N LEU A 153 -17.84 -4.74 -26.00
CA LEU A 153 -17.58 -3.31 -25.85
C LEU A 153 -18.14 -2.74 -24.55
N ARG A 154 -19.29 -3.23 -24.07
CA ARG A 154 -19.84 -2.84 -22.77
C ARG A 154 -18.95 -3.30 -21.62
N GLU A 155 -18.46 -4.54 -21.68
CA GLU A 155 -17.53 -5.08 -20.69
C GLU A 155 -16.21 -4.29 -20.68
N LEU A 156 -15.65 -4.02 -21.86
CA LEU A 156 -14.46 -3.18 -22.00
C LEU A 156 -14.67 -1.78 -21.42
N LYS A 157 -15.82 -1.15 -21.70
CA LYS A 157 -16.17 0.17 -21.14
C LYS A 157 -16.23 0.12 -19.62
N GLN A 158 -16.89 -0.89 -19.05
CA GLN A 158 -17.01 -1.04 -17.60
C GLN A 158 -15.64 -1.22 -16.94
N ASN A 159 -14.78 -2.07 -17.53
CA ASN A 159 -13.42 -2.28 -17.04
C ASN A 159 -12.59 -1.00 -17.09
N LYS A 160 -12.71 -0.20 -18.17
CA LYS A 160 -12.07 1.12 -18.27
C LYS A 160 -12.58 2.10 -17.21
N LEU A 161 -13.89 2.14 -16.94
CA LEU A 161 -14.47 3.01 -15.92
C LEU A 161 -13.97 2.67 -14.51
N ILE A 162 -13.92 1.38 -14.18
CA ILE A 162 -13.37 0.90 -12.90
C ILE A 162 -11.89 1.31 -12.79
N ALA A 163 -11.10 1.03 -13.83
CA ALA A 163 -9.69 1.41 -13.84
C ALA A 163 -9.50 2.93 -13.69
N ASN A 164 -10.31 3.75 -14.35
CA ASN A 164 -10.25 5.21 -14.22
C ASN A 164 -10.61 5.70 -12.81
N ALA A 165 -11.66 5.14 -12.20
CA ALA A 165 -12.04 5.48 -10.83
C ALA A 165 -10.93 5.11 -9.82
N GLU A 166 -10.29 3.94 -10.00
CA GLU A 166 -9.14 3.54 -9.18
C GLU A 166 -7.94 4.50 -9.37
N ARG A 167 -7.70 5.00 -10.59
CA ARG A 167 -6.65 5.99 -10.88
C ARG A 167 -6.94 7.32 -10.21
N GLU A 168 -8.16 7.84 -10.34
CA GLU A 168 -8.58 9.09 -9.71
C GLU A 168 -8.47 9.01 -8.18
N GLY A 169 -8.90 7.90 -7.60
CA GLY A 169 -8.73 7.64 -6.17
C GLY A 169 -7.26 7.60 -5.73
N LYS A 170 -6.36 7.00 -6.53
CA LYS A 170 -4.91 7.04 -6.25
C LYS A 170 -4.36 8.47 -6.31
N ARG A 171 -4.72 9.24 -7.33
CA ARG A 171 -4.28 10.63 -7.50
C ARG A 171 -4.73 11.51 -6.34
N GLN A 172 -5.99 11.41 -5.94
CA GLN A 172 -6.52 12.13 -4.78
C GLN A 172 -5.75 11.84 -3.49
N ARG A 173 -5.34 10.59 -3.26
CA ARG A 173 -4.53 10.23 -2.07
C ARG A 173 -3.12 10.86 -2.10
N ILE A 174 -2.51 11.01 -3.28
CA ILE A 174 -1.24 11.73 -3.40
C ILE A 174 -1.43 13.20 -3.05
N ASP A 175 -2.47 13.83 -3.59
CA ASP A 175 -2.74 15.25 -3.35
C ASP A 175 -2.99 15.51 -1.85
N GLU A 176 -3.78 14.65 -1.19
CA GLU A 176 -3.98 14.67 0.26
C GLU A 176 -2.64 14.52 1.02
N MET A 177 -1.78 13.60 0.60
CA MET A 177 -0.48 13.39 1.23
C MET A 177 0.47 14.57 1.01
N ALA A 178 0.51 15.13 -0.20
CA ALA A 178 1.33 16.28 -0.54
C ALA A 178 0.92 17.50 0.28
N GLN A 179 -0.39 17.73 0.45
CA GLN A 179 -0.90 18.78 1.33
C GLN A 179 -0.48 18.54 2.77
N PHE A 180 -0.67 17.32 3.29
CA PHE A 180 -0.31 17.00 4.67
C PHE A 180 1.19 17.19 4.94
N LEU A 181 2.08 16.76 4.03
CA LEU A 181 3.53 16.92 4.17
C LEU A 181 4.02 18.38 4.13
N LYS A 182 3.31 19.25 3.41
CA LYS A 182 3.58 20.69 3.38
C LYS A 182 3.32 21.36 4.72
N GLU A 183 2.33 20.88 5.45
CA GLU A 183 1.95 21.41 6.77
C GLU A 183 2.86 20.89 7.90
N GLN A 184 3.61 19.80 7.66
CA GLN A 184 4.52 19.24 8.65
C GLN A 184 5.82 20.05 8.79
N PRO A 185 6.42 20.07 10.01
CA PRO A 185 7.74 20.66 10.21
C PRO A 185 8.79 20.02 9.29
N TYR A 186 9.89 20.74 9.07
CA TYR A 186 10.99 20.24 8.25
C TYR A 186 11.68 19.03 8.89
N GLU A 187 11.71 18.99 10.22
CA GLU A 187 12.34 17.93 11.01
C GLU A 187 11.35 17.42 12.05
N LEU A 188 11.05 16.13 11.99
CA LEU A 188 10.26 15.40 12.97
C LEU A 188 11.10 15.16 14.21
N LYS A 189 10.60 15.61 15.36
CA LYS A 189 11.25 15.38 16.66
C LYS A 189 10.69 14.17 17.40
N GLU A 190 9.48 13.76 17.06
CA GLU A 190 8.74 12.71 17.73
C GLU A 190 8.14 11.75 16.70
N TYR A 191 7.93 10.51 17.15
CA TYR A 191 7.31 9.48 16.33
C TYR A 191 5.81 9.74 16.17
N ASP A 192 5.37 9.90 14.92
CA ASP A 192 3.98 10.16 14.57
C ASP A 192 3.36 8.96 13.82
N GLU A 193 2.34 8.37 14.44
CA GLU A 193 1.65 7.20 13.94
C GLU A 193 0.92 7.44 12.61
N GLN A 194 0.45 8.67 12.33
CA GLN A 194 -0.21 9.00 11.06
C GLN A 194 0.82 9.12 9.95
N LEU A 195 1.94 9.82 10.19
CA LEU A 195 3.04 9.96 9.24
C LEU A 195 3.61 8.60 8.83
N VAL A 196 3.85 7.71 9.80
CA VAL A 196 4.35 6.36 9.50
C VAL A 196 3.38 5.57 8.64
N ARG A 197 2.07 5.60 8.94
CA ARG A 197 1.07 4.92 8.10
C ARG A 197 1.01 5.49 6.69
N MET A 198 1.31 6.77 6.55
CA MET A 198 1.22 7.47 5.29
C MET A 198 2.45 7.23 4.41
N LEU A 199 3.65 7.16 5.00
CA LEU A 199 4.92 7.13 4.28
C LEU A 199 5.58 5.75 4.21
N VAL A 200 5.50 4.96 5.29
CA VAL A 200 6.24 3.70 5.41
C VAL A 200 5.39 2.55 4.90
N GLU A 201 5.95 1.74 4.01
CA GLU A 201 5.32 0.52 3.50
C GLU A 201 5.75 -0.67 4.35
N LYS A 202 7.06 -0.80 4.62
CA LYS A 202 7.64 -1.97 5.27
C LYS A 202 8.90 -1.59 6.05
N VAL A 203 9.11 -2.27 7.18
CA VAL A 203 10.35 -2.22 7.96
C VAL A 203 10.87 -3.65 8.08
N THR A 204 12.15 -3.89 7.77
CA THR A 204 12.77 -5.21 7.86
C THR A 204 13.95 -5.16 8.81
N ILE A 205 13.92 -6.01 9.84
CA ILE A 205 14.97 -6.09 10.87
C ILE A 205 15.88 -7.27 10.56
N TYR A 206 17.15 -7.01 10.33
CA TYR A 206 18.21 -8.00 10.16
C TYR A 206 19.11 -8.05 11.41
N GLU A 207 20.18 -8.84 11.33
CA GLU A 207 21.23 -8.86 12.34
C GLU A 207 22.18 -7.69 12.08
N GLY A 208 22.06 -6.61 12.85
CA GLY A 208 22.92 -5.42 12.77
C GLY A 208 22.43 -4.29 11.87
N GLU A 209 21.32 -4.47 11.14
CA GLU A 209 20.74 -3.42 10.29
C GLU A 209 19.19 -3.46 10.28
N ILE A 210 18.58 -2.31 10.01
CA ILE A 210 17.15 -2.14 9.73
C ILE A 210 16.99 -1.46 8.38
N SER A 211 16.28 -2.13 7.48
CA SER A 211 15.82 -1.59 6.19
C SER A 211 14.41 -1.00 6.35
N ILE A 212 14.19 0.20 5.82
CA ILE A 212 12.90 0.89 5.81
C ILE A 212 12.53 1.20 4.36
N GLU A 213 11.44 0.59 3.91
CA GLU A 213 10.88 0.79 2.58
C GLU A 213 9.71 1.77 2.67
N PHE A 214 9.82 2.86 1.93
CA PHE A 214 8.78 3.87 1.79
C PHE A 214 7.83 3.51 0.67
N LYS A 215 6.59 4.01 0.75
CA LYS A 215 5.59 3.84 -0.32
C LYS A 215 5.96 4.48 -1.64
N SER A 216 6.93 5.40 -1.65
CA SER A 216 7.53 5.94 -2.87
C SER A 216 8.45 4.93 -3.57
N GLY A 217 8.83 3.83 -2.91
CA GLY A 217 9.84 2.88 -3.36
C GLY A 217 11.27 3.23 -2.93
N VAL A 218 11.46 4.33 -2.20
CA VAL A 218 12.75 4.67 -1.58
C VAL A 218 13.01 3.69 -0.43
N GLU A 219 14.25 3.21 -0.34
CA GLU A 219 14.71 2.33 0.73
C GLU A 219 15.84 3.02 1.51
N VAL A 220 15.80 2.91 2.84
CA VAL A 220 16.81 3.47 3.76
C VAL A 220 17.27 2.37 4.70
N ASP A 221 18.57 2.10 4.72
CA ASP A 221 19.20 1.13 5.60
C ASP A 221 19.94 1.84 6.75
N VAL A 222 19.73 1.34 7.97
CA VAL A 222 20.29 1.91 9.20
C VAL A 222 20.97 0.81 10.01
N GLU A 223 22.26 0.97 10.30
CA GLU A 223 23.01 0.06 11.19
C GLU A 223 22.61 0.23 12.67
N ILE A 224 22.55 -0.88 13.43
CA ILE A 224 22.09 -0.94 14.83
C ILE A 224 23.10 -1.59 15.78
#